data_AF-A0A1L9BTI1-F1
#
_entry.id   AF-A0A1L9BTI1-F1
#
_cell.length_a   1.000
_cell.length_b   1.000
_cell.length_c   1.000
_cell.angle_alpha   90.00
_cell.angle_beta   90.00
_cell.angle_gamma   90.00
#
_symmetry.space_group_name_H-M   'P 1'
#
loop_
_entity.id
_entity.type
_entity.pdbx_description
1 polymer ?
#
loop_
_entity_poly.entity_id
_entity_poly.type
_entity_poly.pdbx_seq_one_letter_code
_entity_poly.pdbx_strand_id
1 'polypeptide(L)' 'MTNKRDNSYSTPGTMDITEHQKTFAGFIRATIWVVCLSLAALIFMALTNA' A
#
# COMPACT_ATOMS: atom_id res chain seq x y z
N MET A 1 3.76 -29.04 37.88
CA MET A 1 3.91 -29.54 36.50
C MET A 1 4.31 -28.38 35.59
N THR A 2 5.27 -28.63 34.71
CA THR A 2 6.16 -27.70 33.99
C THR A 2 5.48 -26.61 33.14
N ASN A 3 5.87 -25.36 33.37
CA ASN A 3 5.60 -24.22 32.49
C ASN A 3 6.56 -24.33 31.28
N LYS A 4 6.06 -24.81 30.14
CA LYS A 4 6.81 -24.81 28.88
C LYS A 4 6.55 -23.49 28.17
N ARG A 5 7.43 -22.50 28.39
CA ARG A 5 7.48 -21.31 27.54
C ARG A 5 8.04 -21.77 26.19
N ASP A 6 7.24 -21.64 25.14
CA ASP A 6 7.71 -21.77 23.78
C ASP A 6 8.64 -20.59 23.50
N ASN A 7 9.94 -20.88 23.36
CA ASN A 7 10.92 -19.89 22.94
C ASN A 7 10.80 -19.74 21.41
N SER A 8 9.65 -19.29 20.92
CA SER A 8 9.43 -19.06 19.49
C SER A 8 10.10 -17.75 19.08
N TYR A 9 11.43 -17.78 19.01
CA TYR A 9 12.24 -16.65 18.54
C TYR A 9 12.09 -16.56 17.02
N SER A 10 11.18 -15.71 16.54
CA SER A 10 11.00 -15.45 15.12
C SER A 10 12.27 -14.82 14.55
N THR A 11 12.87 -15.43 13.52
CA THR A 11 14.03 -14.83 12.83
C THR A 11 13.57 -13.56 12.11
N PRO A 12 14.11 -12.38 12.44
CA PRO A 12 13.72 -11.15 11.76
C PRO A 12 14.01 -11.26 10.26
N GLY A 13 13.06 -10.81 9.43
CA GLY A 13 13.21 -10.81 7.97
C GLY A 13 12.88 -12.12 7.26
N THR A 14 12.51 -13.19 7.98
CA THR A 14 12.04 -14.44 7.36
C THR A 14 10.51 -14.50 7.21
N MET A 15 9.80 -13.47 7.64
CA MET A 15 8.36 -13.36 7.46
C MET A 15 8.03 -13.23 5.97
N ASP A 16 7.05 -14.01 5.50
CA ASP A 16 6.54 -13.88 4.14
C ASP A 16 5.89 -12.51 3.94
N ILE A 17 6.36 -11.79 2.91
CA ILE A 17 5.92 -10.44 2.56
C ILE A 17 5.15 -10.37 1.24
N THR A 18 4.74 -11.51 0.68
CA THR A 18 4.07 -11.58 -0.63
C THR A 18 2.80 -10.71 -0.67
N GLU A 19 1.98 -10.76 0.38
CA GLU A 19 0.76 -9.95 0.48
C GLU A 19 1.05 -8.44 0.63
N HIS A 20 2.12 -8.08 1.34
CA HIS A 20 2.55 -6.69 1.49
C HIS A 20 3.04 -6.11 0.15
N GLN A 21 3.81 -6.87 -0.62
CA GLN A 21 4.27 -6.48 -1.96
C GLN A 21 3.08 -6.29 -2.91
N LYS A 22 2.11 -7.21 -2.89
CA LYS A 22 0.89 -7.11 -3.70
C LYS A 22 0.07 -5.87 -3.35
N THR A 23 -0.05 -5.57 -2.06
CA THR A 23 -0.74 -4.37 -1.57
C THR A 23 -0.03 -3.10 -2.04
N PHE A 24 1.30 -3.05 -1.95
CA PHE A 24 2.07 -1.90 -2.43
C PHE A 24 1.91 -1.69 -3.94
N ALA A 25 2.00 -2.75 -4.74
CA ALA A 25 1.76 -2.66 -6.18
C ALA A 25 0.34 -2.17 -6.50
N GLY A 26 -0.67 -2.64 -5.77
CA GLY A 26 -2.05 -2.16 -5.88
C GLY A 26 -2.19 -0.68 -5.50
N PHE A 27 -1.55 -0.29 -4.39
CA PHE A 27 -1.54 1.09 -3.91
C PHE A 27 -0.95 2.05 -4.95
N ILE A 28 0.23 1.75 -5.50
CA ILE A 28 0.87 2.61 -6.52
C ILE A 28 -0.03 2.78 -7.74
N ARG A 29 -0.67 1.70 -8.21
CA ARG A 29 -1.63 1.77 -9.33
C ARG A 29 -2.82 2.67 -9.00
N ALA A 30 -3.38 2.56 -7.80
CA ALA A 30 -4.46 3.42 -7.36
C ALA A 30 -4.03 4.89 -7.25
N THR A 31 -2.83 5.15 -6.73
CA THR A 31 -2.26 6.51 -6.63
C THR A 31 -2.12 7.16 -8.01
N ILE A 32 -1.63 6.43 -9.01
CA ILE A 32 -1.52 6.94 -10.38
C ILE A 32 -2.90 7.39 -10.90
N TRP A 33 -3.93 6.56 -10.71
CA TRP A 33 -5.30 6.92 -11.11
C TRP A 33 -5.82 8.16 -10.40
N VAL A 34 -5.61 8.27 -9.09
CA VAL A 34 -6.01 9.44 -8.31
C VAL A 34 -5.32 10.69 -8.82
N VAL A 35 -4.01 10.66 -9.05
CA VAL A 35 -3.25 11.80 -9.58
C VAL A 35 -3.75 12.22 -10.96
N CYS A 36 -3.95 11.26 -11.88
CA CYS A 36 -4.49 11.54 -13.20
C CYS A 36 -5.89 12.18 -13.13
N LEU A 37 -6.78 11.67 -12.27
CA LEU A 37 -8.13 12.22 -12.09
C LEU A 37 -8.08 13.63 -11.48
N SER A 38 -7.22 13.86 -10.49
CA SER A 38 -7.04 15.20 -9.91
C SER A 38 -6.54 16.20 -10.94
N LEU A 39 -5.56 15.83 -11.77
CA LEU A 39 -5.08 16.70 -12.84
C LEU A 39 -6.15 16.96 -13.91
N ALA A 40 -6.88 15.93 -14.31
CA ALA A 40 -7.99 16.08 -15.25
C ALA A 40 -9.07 17.03 -14.73
N ALA A 41 -9.41 16.91 -13.44
CA ALA A 41 -10.37 17.80 -12.78
C ALA A 41 -9.85 19.25 -12.73
N LEU A 42 -8.57 19.47 -12.40
CA LEU A 42 -7.97 20.80 -12.38
C LEU A 42 -7.97 21.46 -13.77
N ILE A 43 -7.62 20.70 -14.81
CA ILE A 43 -7.65 21.19 -16.20
C ILE A 43 -9.10 21.51 -16.62
N PHE A 44 -10.04 20.62 -16.31
CA PHE A 44 -11.46 20.84 -16.61
C PHE A 44 -11.99 22.10 -15.92
N MET A 45 -11.68 22.28 -14.63
CA MET A 45 -12.04 23.48 -13.88
C MET A 45 -11.41 24.73 -14.52
N ALA A 46 -10.14 24.69 -14.88
CA ALA A 46 -9.47 25.81 -15.53
C ALA A 46 -10.08 26.17 -16.90
N LEU A 47 -10.55 25.20 -17.68
CA LEU A 47 -11.16 25.44 -18.99
C LEU A 47 -12.61 25.93 -18.91
N THR A 48 -13.38 25.42 -17.94
CA THR A 48 -14.82 25.73 -17.79
C THR A 48 -15.08 26.95 -16.92
N ASN A 49 -14.17 27.26 -16.01
CA ASN A 49 -14.18 28.41 -15.12
C ASN A 49 -13.00 29.35 -15.44
N ALA A 50 -12.62 29.43 -16.72
CA ALA A 50 -11.72 30.45 -17.25
C ALA A 50 -12.39 31.83 -17.21
#